data_AF-A0A0U1KJE8-F1
#
_entry.id   AF-A0A0U1KJE8-F1
#
_cell.length_a   1.000
_cell.length_b   1.000
_cell.length_c   1.000
_cell.angle_alpha   90.00
_cell.angle_beta   90.00
_cell.angle_gamma   90.00
#
_symmetry.space_group_name_H-M   'P 1'
#
loop_
_entity.id
_entity.type
_entity.pdbx_description
1 polymer ?
#
loop_
_entity_poly.entity_id
_entity_poly.type
_entity_poly.pdbx_seq_one_letter_code
_entity_poly.pdbx_strand_id
1 'polypeptide(L)'
;MGGTHTKNGIFSATFAYILWGFLPITAVPLLLFAIGAKRISLSMVGFLQYIAPTFMLLIGVFLYQEVFTSAHMIAFVCIWTALAIYTTVRFVLLHRLRRQVMVR
;
A
#
# COMPACT_ATOMS: atom_id res chain seq x y z
N MET A 1 -6.15 37.30 33.46
CA MET A 1 -6.15 36.81 32.06
C MET A 1 -4.92 35.95 31.76
N GLY A 2 -4.72 34.82 32.46
CA GLY A 2 -3.48 34.01 32.37
C GLY A 2 -3.64 32.54 31.93
N GLY A 3 -4.86 32.08 31.62
CA GLY A 3 -5.14 30.66 31.39
C GLY A 3 -5.23 30.21 29.93
N THR A 4 -5.23 31.12 28.96
CA THR A 4 -5.42 30.80 27.53
C THR A 4 -4.11 30.40 26.84
N HIS A 5 -2.98 31.02 27.18
CA HIS A 5 -1.68 30.72 26.56
C HIS A 5 -1.15 29.32 26.92
N THR A 6 -1.34 28.85 28.15
CA THR A 6 -0.87 27.53 28.58
C THR A 6 -1.65 26.40 27.91
N LYS A 7 -2.97 26.55 27.74
CA LYS A 7 -3.81 25.56 27.04
C LYS A 7 -3.41 25.43 25.56
N ASN A 8 -3.12 26.56 24.91
CA ASN A 8 -2.66 26.57 23.51
C ASN A 8 -1.25 25.96 23.36
N GLY A 9 -0.37 26.19 24.34
CA GLY A 9 0.97 25.59 24.36
C GLY A 9 0.96 24.08 24.55
N ILE A 10 0.13 23.57 25.47
CA ILE A 10 -0.02 22.12 25.69
C ILE A 10 -0.67 21.44 24.48
N PHE A 11 -1.67 22.08 23.87
CA PHE A 11 -2.30 21.59 22.64
C PHE A 11 -1.28 21.53 21.48
N SER A 12 -0.51 22.60 21.27
CA SER A 12 0.54 22.66 20.25
C SER A 12 1.64 21.60 20.48
N ALA A 13 2.09 21.44 21.73
CA ALA A 13 3.08 20.42 22.08
C ALA A 13 2.55 19.01 21.82
N THR A 14 1.33 18.70 22.24
CA THR A 14 0.69 17.39 22.02
C THR A 14 0.54 17.09 20.54
N PHE A 15 0.10 18.07 19.74
CA PHE A 15 0.04 17.95 18.28
C PHE A 15 1.40 17.70 17.68
N ALA A 16 2.44 18.43 18.10
CA ALA A 16 3.80 18.21 17.61
C ALA A 16 4.28 16.78 17.90
N TYR A 17 4.06 16.25 19.09
CA TYR A 17 4.46 14.87 19.43
C TYR A 17 3.73 13.82 18.57
N ILE A 18 2.43 13.98 18.34
CA ILE A 18 1.66 13.07 17.47
C ILE A 18 2.19 13.15 16.03
N LEU A 19 2.43 14.36 15.52
CA LEU A 19 2.95 14.56 14.17
C LEU A 19 4.34 13.93 14.02
N TRP A 20 5.25 14.15 14.97
CA TRP A 20 6.59 13.56 14.95
C TRP A 20 6.59 12.03 15.02
N GLY A 21 5.61 11.40 15.69
CA GLY A 21 5.49 9.94 15.72
C GLY A 21 4.85 9.34 14.46
N PHE A 22 3.78 9.95 13.95
CA PHE A 22 2.96 9.38 12.87
C PHE A 22 3.44 9.75 11.46
N LEU A 23 4.03 10.95 11.27
CA LEU A 23 4.56 11.37 9.96
C LEU A 23 5.63 10.41 9.43
N PRO A 24 6.64 9.99 10.21
CA PRO A 24 7.70 9.13 9.67
C PRO A 24 7.17 7.76 9.23
N ILE A 25 6.21 7.20 9.97
CA ILE A 25 5.61 5.89 9.67
C ILE A 25 4.97 5.86 8.28
N THR A 26 4.39 6.98 7.82
CA THR A 26 3.75 7.09 6.50
C THR A 26 4.64 7.72 5.45
N ALA A 27 5.40 8.76 5.80
CA ALA A 27 6.24 9.51 4.88
C ALA A 27 7.45 8.68 4.38
N VAL A 28 8.06 7.86 5.23
CA VAL A 28 9.21 7.02 4.86
C VAL A 28 8.86 6.02 3.75
N PRO A 29 7.84 5.15 3.90
CA PRO A 29 7.47 4.23 2.83
C PRO A 29 6.99 4.96 1.58
N LEU A 30 6.30 6.10 1.72
CA LEU A 30 5.86 6.90 0.57
C LEU A 30 7.03 7.51 -0.21
N LEU A 31 8.07 7.97 0.49
CA LEU A 31 9.29 8.51 -0.11
C LEU A 31 10.10 7.41 -0.81
N LEU A 32 10.28 6.26 -0.15
CA LEU A 32 10.92 5.07 -0.75
C LEU A 32 10.15 4.62 -1.99
N PHE A 33 8.82 4.59 -1.92
CA PHE A 33 7.96 4.28 -3.04
C PHE A 33 8.09 5.32 -4.17
N ALA A 34 8.10 6.62 -3.87
CA ALA A 34 8.24 7.67 -4.88
C ALA A 34 9.58 7.60 -5.63
N ILE A 35 10.66 7.24 -4.92
CA ILE A 35 11.99 7.02 -5.52
C ILE A 35 11.99 5.77 -6.40
N GLY A 36 11.37 4.67 -5.93
CA GLY A 36 11.25 3.42 -6.67
C GLY A 36 10.34 3.52 -7.89
N ALA A 37 9.20 4.21 -7.76
CA ALA A 37 8.17 4.38 -8.79
C ALA A 37 8.69 5.05 -10.05
N LYS A 38 9.70 5.93 -9.94
CA LYS A 38 10.38 6.53 -11.10
C LYS A 38 11.12 5.51 -11.98
N ARG A 39 11.42 4.32 -11.45
CA ARG A 39 12.23 3.28 -12.11
C ARG A 39 11.41 2.08 -12.60
N ILE A 40 10.16 1.95 -12.15
CA ILE A 40 9.27 0.83 -12.49
C ILE A 40 8.11 1.31 -13.36
N SER A 41 7.67 0.47 -14.30
CA SER A 41 6.51 0.82 -15.14
C SER A 41 5.27 1.06 -14.26
N LEU A 42 4.41 2.02 -14.64
CA LEU A 42 3.12 2.32 -13.97
C LEU A 42 2.27 1.05 -13.75
N SER A 43 2.43 0.16 -14.72
CA SER A 43 1.96 -1.19 -14.72
C SER A 43 2.44 -2.02 -13.50
N MET A 44 3.73 -2.05 -13.18
CA MET A 44 4.32 -2.76 -12.04
C MET A 44 3.86 -2.17 -10.69
N VAL A 45 3.69 -0.85 -10.65
CA VAL A 45 3.21 -0.12 -9.47
C VAL A 45 1.83 -0.61 -9.04
N GLY A 46 0.89 -0.72 -9.98
CA GLY A 46 -0.44 -1.25 -9.69
C GLY A 46 -0.42 -2.68 -9.16
N PHE A 47 0.54 -3.51 -9.60
CA PHE A 47 0.73 -4.86 -9.07
C PHE A 47 1.21 -4.86 -7.61
N LEU A 48 2.18 -4.00 -7.28
CA LEU A 48 2.68 -3.86 -5.90
C LEU A 48 1.59 -3.39 -4.92
N GLN A 49 0.63 -2.59 -5.38
CA GLN A 49 -0.48 -2.14 -4.54
C GLN A 49 -1.43 -3.27 -4.13
N TYR A 50 -1.50 -4.39 -4.86
CA TYR A 50 -2.27 -5.58 -4.45
C TYR A 50 -1.70 -6.27 -3.19
N ILE A 51 -0.48 -5.95 -2.80
CA ILE A 51 0.12 -6.43 -1.54
C ILE A 51 -0.55 -5.75 -0.33
N ALA A 52 -1.03 -4.51 -0.48
CA ALA A 52 -1.68 -3.76 0.60
C ALA A 52 -2.92 -4.46 1.19
N PRO A 53 -3.94 -4.89 0.39
CA PRO A 53 -5.08 -5.60 0.95
C PRO A 53 -4.70 -6.96 1.57
N THR A 54 -3.62 -7.60 1.11
CA THR A 54 -3.10 -8.83 1.73
C THR A 54 -2.53 -8.54 3.13
N PHE A 55 -1.72 -7.49 3.28
CA PHE A 55 -1.25 -7.05 4.59
C PHE A 55 -2.39 -6.60 5.50
N MET A 56 -3.41 -5.95 4.96
CA MET A 56 -4.58 -5.51 5.72
C MET A 56 -5.34 -6.71 6.33
N LEU A 57 -5.49 -7.79 5.56
CA LEU A 57 -6.08 -9.05 6.03
C LEU A 57 -5.17 -9.76 7.04
N LEU A 58 -3.85 -9.82 6.80
CA LEU A 58 -2.87 -10.36 7.76
C LEU A 58 -2.93 -9.64 9.11
N ILE A 59 -2.90 -8.30 9.10
CA ILE A 59 -2.97 -7.51 10.33
C ILE A 59 -4.33 -7.71 11.02
N GLY A 60 -5.43 -7.75 10.27
CA GLY A 60 -6.76 -8.06 10.79
C GLY A 60 -6.83 -9.40 11.55
N VAL A 61 -6.29 -10.46 10.96
CA VAL A 61 -6.35 -11.80 11.56
C VAL A 61 -5.32 -11.97 12.68
N PHE A 62 -4.07 -11.55 12.48
CA PHE A 62 -3.00 -11.83 13.44
C PHE A 62 -2.90 -10.79 14.57
N LEU A 63 -3.10 -9.50 14.28
CA LEU A 63 -2.96 -8.43 15.27
C LEU A 63 -4.29 -8.16 15.98
N TYR A 64 -5.38 -8.03 15.21
CA TYR A 64 -6.70 -7.74 15.75
C TYR A 64 -7.50 -8.98 16.14
N GLN A 65 -7.01 -10.20 15.82
CA GLN A 65 -7.66 -11.47 16.13
C GLN A 65 -9.11 -11.52 15.62
N GLU A 66 -9.40 -10.82 14.52
CA GLU A 66 -10.71 -10.82 13.88
C GLU A 66 -11.03 -12.23 13.37
N VAL A 67 -12.25 -12.71 13.64
CA VAL A 67 -12.71 -14.01 13.17
C VAL A 67 -12.64 -14.06 11.65
N PHE A 68 -11.89 -15.02 11.12
CA PHE A 68 -11.76 -15.22 9.68
C PHE A 68 -13.08 -15.76 9.11
N THR A 69 -14.02 -14.86 8.82
CA THR A 69 -15.33 -15.22 8.28
C THR A 69 -15.26 -15.55 6.81
N SER A 70 -16.27 -16.28 6.31
CA SER A 70 -16.39 -16.64 4.89
C SER A 70 -16.31 -15.44 3.93
N ALA A 71 -16.73 -14.26 4.37
CA ALA A 71 -16.62 -13.02 3.60
C ALA A 71 -15.15 -12.62 3.33
N HIS A 72 -14.26 -12.77 4.31
CA HIS A 72 -12.82 -12.49 4.15
C HIS A 72 -12.18 -13.46 3.15
N MET A 73 -12.57 -14.74 3.19
CA MET A 73 -12.10 -15.75 2.25
C MET A 73 -12.54 -15.45 0.82
N ILE A 74 -13.80 -15.06 0.61
CA ILE A 74 -14.33 -14.69 -0.71
C ILE A 74 -13.60 -13.45 -1.24
N ALA A 75 -13.44 -12.42 -0.41
CA ALA A 75 -12.70 -11.22 -0.78
C ALA A 75 -11.25 -11.54 -1.15
N PHE A 76 -10.58 -12.37 -0.36
CA PHE A 76 -9.21 -12.82 -0.62
C PHE A 76 -9.09 -13.54 -1.97
N VAL A 77 -9.94 -14.55 -2.22
CA VAL A 77 -9.93 -15.31 -3.49
C VAL A 77 -10.25 -14.41 -4.68
N CYS A 78 -11.16 -13.45 -4.53
CA CYS A 78 -11.51 -12.48 -5.58
C CYS A 78 -10.32 -11.58 -5.95
N ILE A 79 -9.61 -11.06 -4.94
CA ILE A 79 -8.40 -10.24 -5.14
C ILE A 79 -7.32 -11.06 -5.86
N TRP A 80 -7.10 -12.30 -5.43
CA TRP A 80 -6.08 -13.17 -6.02
C TRP A 80 -6.43 -13.64 -7.44
N THR A 81 -7.70 -13.88 -7.75
CA THR A 81 -8.12 -14.20 -9.13
C THR A 81 -7.94 -13.00 -10.05
N ALA A 82 -8.33 -11.79 -9.63
CA ALA A 82 -8.06 -10.56 -10.39
C ALA A 82 -6.55 -10.35 -10.64
N LEU A 83 -5.72 -10.62 -9.61
CA LEU A 83 -4.26 -10.55 -9.70
C LEU A 83 -3.68 -11.56 -10.68
N ALA A 84 -4.14 -12.82 -10.63
CA ALA A 84 -3.69 -13.89 -11.52
C ALA A 84 -4.02 -13.58 -12.99
N ILE A 85 -5.23 -13.07 -13.26
CA ILE A 85 -5.65 -12.65 -14.59
C ILE A 85 -4.75 -11.52 -15.10
N TYR A 86 -4.58 -10.45 -14.32
CA TYR A 86 -3.77 -9.31 -14.70
C TYR A 86 -2.31 -9.68 -14.98
N THR A 87 -1.73 -10.54 -14.14
CA THR A 87 -0.35 -11.03 -14.30
C THR A 87 -0.20 -11.82 -15.58
N THR A 88 -1.13 -12.75 -15.85
CA THR A 88 -1.11 -13.60 -17.04
C THR A 88 -1.21 -12.75 -18.31
N VAL A 89 -2.14 -11.79 -18.34
CA VAL A 89 -2.32 -10.88 -19.48
C VAL A 89 -1.06 -10.09 -19.76
N ARG A 90 -0.44 -9.49 -18.73
CA ARG A 90 0.78 -8.71 -18.93
C ARG A 90 1.97 -9.60 -19.31
N PHE A 91 2.12 -10.75 -18.67
CA PHE A 91 3.22 -11.68 -18.98
C PHE A 91 3.19 -12.13 -20.44
N VAL A 92 1.99 -12.41 -20.97
CA VAL A 92 1.76 -12.76 -22.37
C VAL A 92 2.01 -11.58 -23.30
N LEU A 93 1.54 -10.36 -22.94
CA LEU A 93 1.77 -9.15 -23.74
C LEU A 93 3.27 -8.84 -23.88
N LEU A 94 4.03 -8.91 -22.79
CA LEU A 94 5.48 -8.68 -22.78
C LEU A 94 6.22 -9.74 -23.60
N HIS A 95 5.79 -11.00 -23.55
CA HIS A 95 6.34 -12.06 -24.40
C HIS A 95 6.03 -11.85 -25.89
N ARG A 96 4.85 -11.36 -26.25
CA ARG A 96 4.47 -11.06 -27.64
C ARG A 96 5.26 -9.87 -28.20
N LEU A 97 5.50 -8.84 -27.40
CA LEU A 97 6.30 -7.67 -27.80
C LEU A 97 7.79 -8.00 -27.97
N ARG A 98 8.36 -8.84 -27.10
CA ARG A 98 9.74 -9.34 -27.26
C ARG A 98 9.95 -10.15 -28.54
N ARG A 99 8.93 -10.87 -29.02
CA ARG A 99 8.99 -11.63 -30.28
C ARG A 99 8.97 -10.75 -31.54
N GLN A 100 8.40 -9.55 -31.49
CA GLN A 100 8.32 -8.68 -32.68
C GLN A 100 9.58 -7.85 -32.94
N VAL A 101 10.37 -7.57 -31.92
CA VAL A 101 11.61 -6.77 -32.04
C VAL A 101 12.76 -7.56 -32.69
N MET A 102 12.71 -8.90 -32.69
CA MET A 102 13.76 -9.76 -33.27
C MET A 102 13.53 -10.06 -34.78
N VAL A 103 12.41 -9.63 -35.37
CA VAL A 103 12.05 -9.93 -36.78
C VAL A 103 12.16 -8.67 -37.67
N ARG A 104 12.77 -7.59 -37.17
CA ARG A 104 13.14 -6.39 -37.94
C ARG A 104 14.65 -6.18 -37.92
#